data_AF-A0AAD2CHK9-F1
#
_entry.id   AF-A0AAD2CHK9-F1
#
_cell.length_a   1.000
_cell.length_b   1.000
_cell.length_c   1.000
_cell.angle_alpha   90.00
_cell.angle_beta   90.00
_cell.angle_gamma   90.00
#
_symmetry.space_group_name_H-M   'P 1'
#
loop_
_entity.id
_entity.type
_entity.pdbx_description
1 polymer ?
#
loop_
_entity_poly.entity_id
_entity_poly.type
_entity_poly.pdbx_seq_one_letter_code
_entity_poly.pdbx_strand_id
1 'polypeptide(L)'
;MVKSIQDGKSIDFDSIAPKLDAPVQTEVLARETEMAQNKILYSAKLTSHMNRAAYFETNKRTVKSNIMLKFVTKAMDIKLQGDADFTTTLEDPIELLKRIEQFMKKSADAEYDFLDFWEANQMFFAMKQEHTQKLDAFQGRILETG
;
A
#
# COMPACT_ATOMS: atom_id res chain seq x y z
N MET A 1 8.02 -12.66 -5.55
CA MET A 1 7.15 -11.65 -4.91
C MET A 1 6.59 -12.11 -3.56
N VAL A 2 6.42 -13.42 -3.31
CA VAL A 2 5.76 -13.93 -2.08
C VAL A 2 6.59 -13.74 -0.79
N LYS A 3 7.93 -13.88 -0.83
CA LYS A 3 8.76 -13.77 0.40
C LYS A 3 8.90 -12.34 0.96
N SER A 4 9.08 -11.31 0.12
CA SER A 4 9.24 -9.94 0.63
C SER A 4 7.98 -9.38 1.30
N ILE A 5 6.80 -9.85 0.87
CA ILE A 5 5.52 -9.49 1.49
C ILE A 5 5.38 -10.16 2.87
N GLN A 6 5.86 -11.39 3.03
CA GLN A 6 5.89 -12.09 4.31
C GLN A 6 6.90 -11.47 5.29
N ASP A 7 8.05 -11.02 4.78
CA ASP A 7 9.13 -10.46 5.60
C ASP A 7 8.91 -8.97 5.96
N GLY A 8 7.90 -8.32 5.37
CA GLY A 8 7.55 -6.92 5.66
C GLY A 8 8.66 -5.90 5.34
N LYS A 9 9.57 -6.26 4.41
CA LYS A 9 10.72 -5.46 3.99
C LYS A 9 10.80 -5.40 2.47
N SER A 10 11.15 -4.22 1.94
CA SER A 10 11.45 -4.06 0.52
C SER A 10 12.73 -4.83 0.17
N ILE A 11 12.79 -5.36 -1.05
CA ILE A 11 13.98 -6.06 -1.53
C ILE A 11 14.98 -4.98 -1.99
N ASP A 12 16.17 -4.99 -1.40
CA ASP A 12 17.29 -4.20 -1.90
C ASP A 12 17.92 -4.90 -3.11
N PHE A 13 17.71 -4.34 -4.30
CA PHE A 13 18.24 -4.88 -5.56
C PHE A 13 19.75 -4.64 -5.72
N ASP A 14 20.33 -3.63 -5.07
CA ASP A 14 21.77 -3.38 -5.17
C ASP A 14 22.57 -4.47 -4.44
N SER A 15 22.02 -4.97 -3.34
CA SER A 15 22.63 -6.09 -2.59
C SER A 15 22.65 -7.43 -3.34
N ILE A 16 21.76 -7.61 -4.33
CA ILE A 16 21.56 -8.87 -5.07
C ILE A 16 22.15 -8.79 -6.48
N ALA A 17 22.90 -7.72 -6.80
CA ALA A 17 23.49 -7.53 -8.10
C ALA A 17 24.37 -8.73 -8.52
N PRO A 18 24.23 -9.23 -9.76
CA PRO A 18 25.05 -10.33 -10.25
C PRO A 18 26.52 -9.91 -10.28
N LYS A 19 27.42 -10.87 -10.03
CA LYS A 19 28.87 -10.68 -10.09
C LYS A 19 29.44 -11.51 -11.25
N LEU A 20 30.56 -11.05 -11.81
CA LEU A 20 31.28 -11.81 -12.82
C LEU A 20 32.04 -12.94 -12.14
N ASP A 21 31.78 -14.17 -12.55
CA ASP A 21 32.45 -15.35 -12.02
C ASP A 21 33.89 -15.40 -12.53
N ALA A 22 34.84 -15.60 -11.60
CA ALA A 22 36.25 -15.80 -11.95
C ALA A 22 36.43 -17.14 -12.65
N PRO A 23 37.29 -17.22 -13.69
CA PRO A 23 37.56 -18.49 -14.37
C PRO A 23 38.26 -19.45 -13.41
N VAL A 24 37.87 -20.72 -13.45
CA VAL A 24 38.43 -21.77 -12.59
C VAL A 24 39.65 -22.42 -13.26
N GLN A 25 39.74 -22.37 -14.59
CA GLN A 25 40.79 -23.05 -15.34
C GLN A 25 42.15 -22.35 -15.29
N THR A 26 43.20 -23.16 -15.15
CA THR A 26 44.60 -22.73 -15.06
C THR A 26 45.31 -22.62 -16.41
N GLU A 27 44.88 -23.40 -17.40
CA GLU A 27 45.40 -23.36 -18.78
C GLU A 27 44.99 -22.06 -19.50
N VAL A 28 45.93 -21.39 -20.17
CA VAL A 28 45.74 -20.04 -20.73
C VAL A 28 44.60 -19.97 -21.75
N LEU A 29 44.57 -20.87 -22.75
CA LEU A 29 43.54 -20.86 -23.80
C LEU A 29 42.16 -21.26 -23.29
N ALA A 30 42.14 -22.22 -22.36
CA ALA A 30 40.91 -22.74 -21.78
C ALA A 30 40.30 -21.72 -20.79
N ARG A 31 41.15 -20.98 -20.07
CA ARG A 31 40.76 -19.83 -19.26
C ARG A 31 40.19 -18.68 -20.08
N GLU A 32 40.75 -18.36 -21.24
CA GLU A 32 40.24 -17.27 -22.10
C GLU A 32 38.84 -17.59 -22.65
N THR A 33 38.60 -18.84 -23.04
CA THR A 33 37.30 -19.30 -23.50
C THR A 33 36.27 -19.34 -22.37
N GLU A 34 36.63 -19.80 -21.17
CA GLU A 34 35.78 -19.74 -19.98
C GLU A 34 35.45 -18.28 -19.58
N MET A 35 36.44 -17.38 -19.62
CA MET A 35 36.21 -15.95 -19.36
C MET A 35 35.25 -15.32 -20.37
N ALA A 36 35.35 -15.69 -21.65
CA ALA A 36 34.42 -15.21 -22.68
C ALA A 36 32.99 -15.70 -22.41
N GLN A 37 32.82 -16.97 -22.04
CA GLN A 37 31.52 -17.53 -21.65
C GLN A 37 30.94 -16.85 -20.40
N ASN A 38 31.76 -16.66 -19.36
CA ASN A 38 31.34 -15.99 -18.13
C ASN A 38 30.92 -14.54 -18.37
N LYS A 39 31.59 -13.82 -19.28
CA LYS A 39 31.18 -12.46 -19.68
C LYS A 39 29.81 -12.43 -20.35
N ILE A 40 29.52 -13.39 -21.23
CA ILE A 40 28.21 -13.50 -21.90
C ILE A 40 27.11 -13.85 -20.90
N LEU A 41 27.37 -14.80 -20.00
CA LEU A 41 26.40 -15.16 -18.96
C LEU A 41 26.16 -14.00 -17.99
N TYR A 42 27.23 -13.29 -17.63
CA TYR A 42 27.14 -12.10 -16.78
C TYR A 42 26.32 -11.00 -17.42
N SER A 43 26.53 -10.69 -18.72
CA SER A 43 25.76 -9.65 -19.40
C SER A 43 24.27 -10.02 -19.46
N ALA A 44 23.93 -11.27 -19.75
CA ALA A 44 22.55 -11.75 -19.72
C ALA A 44 21.92 -11.65 -18.32
N LYS A 45 22.65 -12.07 -17.28
CA LYS A 45 22.22 -11.94 -15.87
C LYS A 45 22.01 -10.47 -15.48
N LEU A 46 22.91 -9.58 -15.90
CA LEU A 46 22.84 -8.15 -15.63
C LEU A 46 21.62 -7.52 -16.31
N THR A 47 21.37 -7.82 -17.59
CA THR A 47 20.17 -7.35 -18.30
C THR A 47 18.89 -7.82 -17.60
N SER A 48 18.81 -9.09 -17.22
CA SER A 48 17.65 -9.62 -16.48
C SER A 48 17.48 -8.93 -15.12
N HIS A 49 18.58 -8.68 -14.40
CA HIS A 49 18.58 -7.96 -13.13
C HIS A 49 18.06 -6.53 -13.28
N MET A 50 18.57 -5.77 -14.25
CA MET A 50 18.13 -4.41 -14.56
C MET A 50 16.64 -4.36 -14.91
N ASN A 51 16.17 -5.29 -15.74
CA ASN A 51 14.75 -5.40 -16.07
C ASN A 51 13.90 -5.67 -14.83
N ARG A 52 14.36 -6.58 -13.95
CA ARG A 52 13.64 -6.91 -12.72
C ARG A 52 13.59 -5.73 -11.74
N ALA A 53 14.66 -4.95 -11.64
CA ALA A 53 14.68 -3.73 -10.84
C ALA A 53 13.68 -2.69 -11.40
N ALA A 54 13.65 -2.47 -12.72
CA ALA A 54 12.70 -1.57 -13.35
C ALA A 54 11.23 -2.01 -13.16
N TYR A 55 10.95 -3.32 -13.29
CA TYR A 55 9.64 -3.87 -13.00
C TYR A 55 9.25 -3.72 -11.53
N PHE A 56 10.21 -3.83 -10.61
CA PHE A 56 9.94 -3.65 -9.18
C PHE A 56 9.46 -2.23 -8.88
N GLU A 57 10.13 -1.20 -9.41
CA GLU A 57 9.71 0.19 -9.23
C GLU A 57 8.31 0.47 -9.81
N THR A 58 8.03 -0.08 -11.00
CA THR A 58 6.71 0.07 -11.64
C THR A 58 5.62 -0.61 -10.82
N ASN A 59 5.91 -1.80 -10.30
CA ASN A 59 4.98 -2.55 -9.45
C ASN A 59 4.77 -1.85 -8.10
N LYS A 60 5.81 -1.25 -7.51
CA LYS A 60 5.73 -0.48 -6.26
C LYS A 60 4.69 0.65 -6.38
N ARG A 61 4.76 1.44 -7.45
CA ARG A 61 3.78 2.49 -7.75
C ARG A 61 2.36 1.95 -7.95
N THR A 62 2.23 0.84 -8.67
CA THR A 62 0.94 0.20 -8.91
C THR A 62 0.30 -0.30 -7.61
N VAL A 63 1.09 -0.91 -6.73
CA VAL A 63 0.64 -1.39 -5.42
C VAL A 63 0.22 -0.20 -4.54
N LYS A 64 1.01 0.89 -4.50
CA LYS A 64 0.63 2.13 -3.79
C LYS A 64 -0.74 2.63 -4.26
N SER A 65 -0.94 2.76 -5.57
CA SER A 65 -2.22 3.20 -6.15
C SER A 65 -3.38 2.29 -5.73
N ASN A 66 -3.18 0.97 -5.82
CA ASN A 66 -4.19 0.00 -5.37
C ASN A 66 -4.51 0.12 -3.87
N ILE A 67 -3.51 0.42 -3.03
CA ILE A 67 -3.73 0.63 -1.60
C ILE A 67 -4.60 1.86 -1.37
N MET A 68 -4.23 2.99 -1.98
CA MET A 68 -4.97 4.25 -1.87
C MET A 68 -6.41 4.11 -2.39
N LEU A 69 -6.63 3.38 -3.48
CA LEU A 69 -7.96 3.22 -4.06
C LEU A 69 -8.87 2.28 -3.26
N LYS A 70 -8.32 1.21 -2.67
CA LYS A 70 -9.13 0.14 -2.06
C LYS A 70 -9.25 0.20 -0.56
N PHE A 71 -8.22 0.71 0.12
CA PHE A 71 -8.12 0.62 1.59
C PHE A 71 -8.11 1.99 2.27
N VAL A 72 -7.98 3.09 1.53
CA VAL A 72 -7.94 4.45 2.07
C VAL A 72 -9.26 5.14 1.78
N THR A 73 -9.97 5.56 2.83
CA THR A 73 -11.17 6.40 2.70
C THR A 73 -10.76 7.85 2.45
N LYS A 74 -11.69 8.69 1.97
CA LYS A 74 -11.43 10.13 1.77
C LYS A 74 -10.93 10.83 3.04
N ALA A 75 -11.47 10.46 4.20
CA ALA A 75 -11.03 11.01 5.48
C ALA A 75 -9.58 10.60 5.83
N MET A 76 -9.21 9.35 5.56
CA MET A 76 -7.84 8.88 5.75
C MET A 76 -6.87 9.50 4.75
N ASP A 77 -7.30 9.75 3.51
CA ASP A 77 -6.50 10.44 2.49
C ASP A 77 -6.15 11.87 2.93
N ILE A 78 -7.12 12.61 3.48
CA ILE A 78 -6.88 13.94 4.05
C ILE A 78 -5.88 13.89 5.22
N LYS A 79 -6.03 12.92 6.13
CA LYS A 79 -5.10 12.72 7.25
C LYS A 79 -3.69 12.35 6.77
N LEU A 80 -3.59 11.50 5.74
CA LEU A 80 -2.31 11.12 5.12
C LEU A 80 -1.65 12.31 4.43
N GLN A 81 -2.40 13.13 3.70
CA GLN A 81 -1.86 14.32 3.01
C GLN A 81 -1.39 15.41 3.98
N GLY A 82 -1.97 15.48 5.18
CA GLY A 82 -1.54 16.38 6.25
C GLY A 82 -0.28 15.91 6.99
N ASP A 83 0.19 14.70 6.71
CA ASP A 83 1.39 14.12 7.34
C ASP A 83 2.66 14.70 6.70
N ALA A 84 3.63 15.10 7.53
CA ALA A 84 4.88 15.72 7.04
C ALA A 84 5.70 14.78 6.13
N ASP A 85 5.48 13.47 6.25
CA ASP A 85 6.19 12.41 5.52
C ASP A 85 5.44 11.89 4.28
N PHE A 86 4.33 12.52 3.89
CA PHE A 86 3.46 12.03 2.80
C PHE A 86 4.16 11.92 1.44
N THR A 87 5.02 12.87 1.14
CA THR A 87 5.63 13.00 -0.19
C THR A 87 6.89 12.15 -0.36
N THR A 88 7.55 11.76 0.73
CA THR A 88 8.88 11.11 0.71
C THR A 88 8.83 9.67 1.20
N THR A 89 8.40 9.44 2.43
CA THR A 89 8.42 8.12 3.09
C THR A 89 7.22 7.27 2.65
N LEU A 90 6.06 7.90 2.45
CA LEU A 90 4.83 7.22 2.01
C LEU A 90 4.79 6.88 0.50
N GLU A 91 5.94 6.97 -0.18
CA GLU A 91 6.13 6.37 -1.51
C GLU A 91 6.36 4.86 -1.44
N ASP A 92 6.85 4.35 -0.30
CA ASP A 92 6.90 2.91 -0.07
C ASP A 92 5.53 2.35 0.32
N PRO A 93 4.96 1.40 -0.46
CA PRO A 93 3.70 0.75 -0.13
C PRO A 93 3.68 0.08 1.24
N ILE A 94 4.82 -0.43 1.71
CA ILE A 94 4.91 -1.10 3.02
C ILE A 94 4.78 -0.08 4.15
N GLU A 95 5.45 1.07 4.02
CA GLU A 95 5.38 2.14 5.02
C GLU A 95 4.01 2.81 5.01
N LEU A 96 3.39 2.94 3.83
CA LEU A 96 2.00 3.33 3.68
C LEU A 96 1.05 2.40 4.44
N LEU A 97 1.19 1.09 4.29
CA LEU A 97 0.38 0.11 5.02
C LEU A 97 0.58 0.21 6.54
N LYS A 98 1.83 0.37 7.01
CA LYS A 98 2.12 0.56 8.44
C LYS A 98 1.49 1.83 8.99
N ARG A 99 1.49 2.92 8.21
CA ARG A 99 0.85 4.19 8.62
C ARG A 99 -0.67 4.07 8.64
N ILE A 100 -1.26 3.43 7.63
CA ILE A 100 -2.70 3.12 7.61
C ILE A 100 -3.07 2.25 8.83
N GLU A 101 -2.28 1.22 9.14
CA GLU A 101 -2.46 0.39 10.33
C GLU A 101 -2.38 1.22 11.62
N GLN A 102 -1.43 2.15 11.72
CA GLN A 102 -1.36 3.07 12.85
C GLN A 102 -2.59 3.98 12.94
N PHE A 103 -3.11 4.50 11.82
CA PHE A 103 -4.33 5.30 11.85
C PHE A 103 -5.56 4.48 12.28
N MET A 104 -5.66 3.22 11.84
CA MET A 104 -6.72 2.30 12.27
C MET A 104 -6.60 1.91 13.75
N LYS A 105 -5.37 1.85 14.30
CA LYS A 105 -5.13 1.49 15.71
C LYS A 105 -5.17 2.67 16.68
N LYS A 106 -4.79 3.87 16.22
CA LYS A 106 -4.72 5.10 17.02
C LYS A 106 -6.04 5.89 17.00
N SER A 107 -7.05 5.45 16.25
CA SER A 107 -8.37 6.09 16.24
C SER A 107 -9.09 5.87 17.57
N ALA A 108 -8.67 6.60 18.60
CA ALA A 108 -9.59 7.10 19.62
C ALA A 108 -10.71 7.95 18.98
N ASP A 109 -10.51 8.44 17.75
CA ASP A 109 -11.52 9.07 16.88
C ASP A 109 -12.62 8.10 16.39
N ALA A 110 -12.45 6.77 16.49
CA ALA A 110 -13.47 5.81 16.05
C ALA A 110 -14.56 5.54 17.11
N GLU A 111 -14.37 5.99 18.36
CA GLU A 111 -15.42 5.89 19.38
C GLU A 111 -16.56 6.87 19.09
N TYR A 112 -16.27 8.05 18.54
CA TYR A 112 -17.29 9.04 18.20
C TYR A 112 -18.12 8.61 16.98
N ASP A 113 -17.53 8.06 15.92
CA ASP A 113 -18.28 7.70 14.70
C ASP A 113 -19.31 6.56 14.93
N PHE A 114 -19.01 5.58 15.78
CA PHE A 114 -19.98 4.51 16.09
C PHE A 114 -21.04 4.98 17.08
N LEU A 115 -20.68 5.79 18.08
CA LEU A 115 -21.64 6.34 19.03
C LEU A 115 -22.57 7.35 18.37
N ASP A 116 -22.05 8.26 17.55
CA ASP A 116 -22.85 9.22 16.79
C ASP A 116 -23.76 8.50 15.78
N PHE A 117 -23.24 7.47 15.09
CA PHE A 117 -24.05 6.62 14.23
C PHE A 117 -25.13 5.87 15.03
N TRP A 118 -24.78 5.32 16.19
CA TRP A 118 -25.73 4.61 17.05
C TRP A 118 -26.80 5.54 17.61
N GLU A 119 -26.43 6.73 18.08
CA GLU A 119 -27.36 7.76 18.58
C GLU A 119 -28.29 8.25 17.46
N ALA A 120 -27.75 8.53 16.27
CA ALA A 120 -28.57 8.89 15.11
C ALA A 120 -29.55 7.77 14.71
N ASN A 121 -29.11 6.51 14.72
CA ASN A 121 -29.98 5.36 14.47
C ASN A 121 -31.03 5.19 15.59
N GLN A 122 -30.65 5.34 16.86
CA GLN A 122 -31.60 5.28 17.98
C GLN A 122 -32.65 6.38 17.87
N MET A 123 -32.28 7.60 17.50
CA MET A 123 -33.23 8.69 17.23
C MET A 123 -34.16 8.36 16.07
N PHE A 124 -33.65 7.79 14.98
CA PHE A 124 -34.44 7.35 13.84
C PHE A 124 -35.42 6.22 14.18
N PHE A 125 -35.01 5.23 14.98
CA PHE A 125 -35.87 4.13 15.43
C PHE A 125 -36.83 4.52 16.57
N ALA A 126 -36.49 5.56 17.34
CA ALA A 126 -37.35 6.13 18.38
C ALA A 126 -38.38 7.14 17.82
N MET A 127 -38.17 7.65 16.60
CA MET A 127 -39.13 8.51 15.92
C MET A 127 -40.42 7.75 15.64
N LYS A 128 -41.46 8.06 16.44
CA LYS A 128 -42.83 7.63 16.21
C LYS A 128 -43.68 8.83 15.80
N GLN A 129 -44.62 8.59 14.91
CA GLN A 129 -45.64 9.60 14.61
C GLN A 129 -46.48 9.83 15.87
N GLU A 130 -46.57 11.07 16.33
CA GLU A 130 -47.43 11.42 17.45
C GLU A 130 -48.90 11.39 17.02
N HIS A 131 -49.81 11.03 17.94
CA HIS A 131 -51.24 10.88 17.65
C HIS A 131 -51.92 12.14 17.07
N THR A 132 -51.35 13.32 17.33
CA THR A 132 -51.85 14.62 16.86
C THR A 132 -51.12 15.15 15.64
N GLN A 133 -50.09 14.44 15.16
CA GLN A 133 -49.25 14.91 14.06
C GLN A 133 -49.80 14.45 12.70
N LYS A 134 -49.92 15.38 11.76
CA LYS A 134 -50.24 15.09 10.35
C LYS A 134 -49.07 14.34 9.68
N LEU A 135 -49.40 13.42 8.78
CA LEU A 135 -48.43 12.54 8.11
C LEU A 135 -47.33 13.32 7.38
N ASP A 136 -47.69 14.40 6.68
CA ASP A 136 -46.74 15.23 5.92
C ASP A 136 -45.69 15.89 6.82
N ALA A 137 -46.09 16.31 8.03
CA ALA A 137 -45.19 16.90 9.01
C ALA A 137 -44.28 15.85 9.64
N PHE A 138 -44.73 14.60 9.76
CA PHE A 138 -43.89 13.49 10.22
C PHE A 138 -42.85 13.11 9.16
N GLN A 139 -43.26 13.05 7.89
CA GLN A 139 -42.39 12.78 6.75
C GLN A 139 -41.32 13.86 6.58
N GLY A 140 -41.66 15.14 6.79
CA GLY A 140 -40.70 16.25 6.79
C GLY A 140 -39.57 16.05 7.81
N ARG A 141 -39.91 15.67 9.06
CA ARG A 141 -38.90 15.41 10.11
C ARG A 141 -37.96 14.26 9.77
N ILE A 142 -38.47 13.20 9.15
CA ILE A 142 -37.65 12.06 8.72
C ILE A 142 -36.66 12.50 7.63
N LEU A 143 -37.10 13.35 6.71
CA LEU A 143 -36.26 13.84 5.61
C LEU A 143 -35.23 14.90 6.04
N GLU A 144 -35.50 15.64 7.12
CA GLU A 144 -34.56 16.62 7.68
C GLU A 144 -33.45 15.99 8.54
N THR A 145 -33.62 14.74 8.98
CA THR A 145 -32.67 14.04 9.87
C THR A 145 -31.73 13.08 9.13
N GLY A 146 -31.86 12.92 7.80
CA GLY A 146 -31.00 12.08 6.95
C GLY A 146 -30.21 12.90 5.94
#